data_AF-D8PRK1-F1
#
_entry.id   AF-D8PRK1-F1
#
_cell.length_a   1.000
_cell.length_b   1.000
_cell.length_c   1.000
_cell.angle_alpha   90.00
_cell.angle_beta   90.00
_cell.angle_gamma   90.00
#
_symmetry.space_group_name_H-M   'P 1'
#
loop_
_entity.id
_entity.type
_entity.pdbx_description
1 polymer ?
#
loop_
_entity_poly.entity_id
_entity_poly.type
_entity_poly.pdbx_seq_one_letter_code
_entity_poly.pdbx_strand_id
1 'polypeptide(L)'
;MVTPFLQLSYPIPTPKNPDSFPESRYYGTGPLDLCFMITLMAAMAVLRDVFRIYLFEPFAHWKLKRDLDEKRMKRSVLRFAEQGWSAIYYIWQFAFGLYIHINLPTKFADLSDLWTEYPHATLAAPVKFFYLMEIACYMHQMLVLNAEARRKDHWQMFTHHVITIFLMLSSYYTNFTRIGCLIMVLMDWCDIWLPLAKMGRYLDIPHQIYDYAFAIFLVSWFITRHVLFLMVMRSTWSIDKIIELKWAPEEGHFLTKNFYWAFNGALAALQVIQCIWFYLVLRIAFRVVFHGETASDDRSDEEE
;
A
#
# COMPACT_ATOMS: atom_id res chain seq x y z
N MET A 1 -16.19 25.31 10.17
CA MET A 1 -16.53 23.87 10.21
C MET A 1 -15.93 23.07 9.06
N VAL A 2 -15.75 23.61 7.84
CA VAL A 2 -15.26 22.83 6.68
C VAL A 2 -13.72 22.72 6.60
N THR A 3 -12.96 23.63 7.22
CA THR A 3 -11.49 23.68 7.10
C THR A 3 -10.76 22.34 7.31
N PRO A 4 -11.11 21.51 8.33
CA PRO A 4 -10.45 20.22 8.54
C PRO A 4 -10.64 19.21 7.39
N PHE A 5 -11.63 19.40 6.52
CA PHE A 5 -11.85 18.56 5.34
C PHE A 5 -10.98 18.94 4.15
N LEU A 6 -10.43 20.16 4.13
CA LEU A 6 -9.73 20.71 2.96
C LEU A 6 -8.22 20.92 3.18
N GLN A 7 -7.76 20.92 4.44
CA GLN A 7 -6.39 21.24 4.81
C GLN A 7 -5.89 20.34 5.94
N LEU A 8 -4.57 20.15 6.03
CA LEU A 8 -3.94 19.45 7.14
C LEU A 8 -4.23 20.18 8.47
N SER A 9 -4.63 19.41 9.49
CA SER A 9 -4.95 19.93 10.83
C SER A 9 -3.71 19.97 11.73
N TYR A 10 -3.79 20.72 12.83
CA TYR A 10 -2.75 20.82 13.88
C TYR A 10 -1.41 21.41 13.44
N PRO A 11 -1.37 22.63 12.86
CA PRO A 11 -0.10 23.29 12.56
C PRO A 11 0.69 23.55 13.85
N ILE A 12 1.99 23.29 13.80
CA ILE A 12 2.93 23.55 14.90
C ILE A 12 4.11 24.40 14.39
N PRO A 13 4.85 25.09 15.27
CA PRO A 13 6.06 25.80 14.87
C PRO A 13 7.07 24.86 14.23
N THR A 14 7.73 25.32 13.16
CA THR A 14 8.82 24.58 12.51
C THR A 14 9.92 24.27 13.53
N PRO A 15 10.40 23.01 13.63
CA PRO A 15 11.52 22.66 14.49
C PRO A 15 12.76 23.51 14.18
N LYS A 16 13.57 23.81 15.20
CA LYS A 16 14.81 24.60 15.01
C LYS A 16 15.78 23.93 14.03
N ASN A 17 15.86 22.60 14.10
CA ASN A 17 16.69 21.75 13.24
C ASN A 17 15.77 20.69 12.60
N PRO A 18 15.11 21.01 11.48
CA PRO A 18 14.27 20.04 10.77
C PRO A 18 15.13 18.91 10.21
N ASP A 19 14.71 17.67 10.45
CA ASP A 19 15.40 16.45 10.01
C ASP A 19 15.08 16.06 8.56
N SER A 20 14.00 16.62 8.02
CA SER A 20 13.44 16.36 6.70
C SER A 20 12.66 17.58 6.23
N PHE A 21 12.60 17.87 4.93
CA PHE A 21 11.77 18.97 4.39
C PHE A 21 11.91 20.33 5.15
N PRO A 22 13.09 20.97 5.16
CA PRO A 22 13.37 22.15 5.98
C PRO A 22 12.45 23.36 5.67
N GLU A 23 12.04 23.50 4.42
CA GLU A 23 11.18 24.59 3.94
C GLU A 23 9.67 24.32 4.14
N SER A 24 9.31 23.19 4.77
CA SER A 24 7.91 22.80 4.93
C SER A 24 7.27 23.33 6.21
N ARG A 25 5.94 23.33 6.22
CA ARG A 25 5.14 23.52 7.44
C ARG A 25 5.08 22.20 8.20
N TYR A 26 5.06 22.29 9.52
CA TYR A 26 5.02 21.14 10.41
C TYR A 26 3.68 21.02 11.11
N TYR A 27 3.30 19.79 11.41
CA TYR A 27 2.01 19.44 11.98
C TYR A 27 2.16 18.37 13.06
N GLY A 28 1.29 18.43 14.06
CA GLY A 28 1.04 17.32 14.99
C GLY A 28 -0.01 16.35 14.43
N THR A 29 -0.44 15.40 15.26
CA THR A 29 -1.48 14.42 14.92
C THR A 29 -2.73 14.66 15.79
N GLY A 30 -3.92 14.30 15.29
CA GLY A 30 -5.13 14.31 16.12
C GLY A 30 -6.42 13.96 15.38
N PRO A 31 -7.58 13.93 16.08
CA PRO A 31 -8.84 13.39 15.54
C PRO A 31 -9.38 14.09 14.29
N LEU A 32 -9.22 15.43 14.17
CA LEU A 32 -9.59 16.18 12.96
C LEU A 32 -8.92 15.71 11.66
N ASP A 33 -7.83 14.94 11.73
CA ASP A 33 -7.21 14.35 10.54
C ASP A 33 -8.15 13.36 9.84
N LEU A 34 -9.12 12.78 10.56
CA LEU A 34 -10.19 11.95 9.98
C LEU A 34 -11.05 12.69 8.96
N CYS A 35 -11.32 13.98 9.19
CA CYS A 35 -12.09 14.80 8.24
C CYS A 35 -11.36 14.90 6.90
N PHE A 36 -10.05 15.11 6.94
CA PHE A 36 -9.22 15.17 5.74
C PHE A 36 -9.16 13.82 5.02
N MET A 37 -9.03 12.71 5.78
CA MET A 37 -9.07 11.36 5.21
C MET A 37 -10.39 11.06 4.50
N ILE A 38 -11.55 11.51 5.02
CA ILE A 38 -12.85 11.36 4.36
C ILE A 38 -12.86 12.05 2.99
N THR A 39 -12.32 13.26 2.90
CA THR A 39 -12.19 13.97 1.62
C THR A 39 -11.31 13.20 0.64
N LEU A 40 -10.18 12.66 1.11
CA LEU A 40 -9.28 11.85 0.27
C LEU A 40 -9.95 10.55 -0.20
N MET A 41 -10.74 9.90 0.65
CA MET A 41 -11.54 8.72 0.28
C MET A 41 -12.54 9.05 -0.83
N ALA A 42 -13.27 10.17 -0.70
CA ALA A 42 -14.22 10.61 -1.71
C ALA A 42 -13.53 10.98 -3.03
N ALA A 43 -12.39 11.69 -2.96
CA ALA A 43 -11.59 12.02 -4.12
C ALA A 43 -11.08 10.74 -4.82
N MET A 44 -10.62 9.75 -4.04
CA MET A 44 -10.15 8.47 -4.58
C MET A 44 -11.26 7.69 -5.30
N ALA A 45 -12.48 7.68 -4.75
CA ALA A 45 -13.63 7.05 -5.40
C ALA A 45 -13.93 7.69 -6.77
N VAL A 46 -13.97 9.03 -6.83
CA VAL A 46 -14.21 9.76 -8.09
C VAL A 46 -13.07 9.51 -9.08
N LEU A 47 -11.82 9.61 -8.65
CA LEU A 47 -10.66 9.36 -9.52
C LEU A 47 -10.70 7.95 -10.10
N ARG A 48 -11.02 6.94 -9.28
CA ARG A 48 -11.14 5.55 -9.73
C ARG A 48 -12.11 5.41 -10.90
N ASP A 49 -13.33 5.94 -10.74
CA ASP A 49 -14.35 5.83 -11.77
C ASP A 49 -14.00 6.66 -13.00
N VAL A 50 -13.42 7.85 -12.82
CA VAL A 50 -12.99 8.71 -13.94
C VAL A 50 -11.93 8.01 -14.80
N PHE A 51 -10.89 7.45 -14.19
CA PHE A 51 -9.84 6.75 -14.94
C PHE A 51 -10.36 5.45 -15.59
N ARG A 52 -11.21 4.68 -14.89
CA ARG A 52 -11.79 3.45 -15.44
C ARG A 52 -12.63 3.75 -16.70
N ILE A 53 -13.60 4.66 -16.57
CA ILE A 53 -14.63 4.93 -17.60
C ILE A 53 -14.08 5.78 -18.75
N TYR A 54 -13.29 6.82 -18.46
CA TYR A 54 -12.89 7.79 -19.48
C TYR A 54 -11.51 7.52 -20.09
N LEU A 55 -10.63 6.74 -19.44
CA LEU A 55 -9.30 6.45 -19.97
C LEU A 55 -9.17 5.00 -20.42
N PHE A 56 -9.39 4.04 -19.51
CA PHE A 56 -9.03 2.65 -19.77
C PHE A 56 -10.06 1.87 -20.58
N GLU A 57 -11.35 2.01 -20.29
CA GLU A 57 -12.41 1.34 -21.07
C GLU A 57 -12.37 1.75 -22.55
N PRO A 58 -12.29 3.05 -22.93
CA PRO A 58 -12.22 3.46 -24.33
C PRO A 58 -10.95 2.96 -25.03
N PHE A 59 -9.81 2.99 -24.33
CA PHE A 59 -8.54 2.50 -24.87
C PHE A 59 -8.59 0.98 -25.15
N ALA A 60 -9.08 0.19 -24.19
CA ALA A 60 -9.20 -1.25 -24.36
C ALA A 60 -10.21 -1.61 -25.46
N HIS A 61 -11.33 -0.88 -25.54
CA HIS A 61 -12.29 -1.04 -26.64
C HIS A 61 -11.65 -0.77 -27.99
N TRP A 62 -10.90 0.32 -28.14
CA TRP A 62 -10.21 0.65 -29.39
C TRP A 62 -9.22 -0.45 -29.80
N LYS A 63 -8.48 -1.01 -28.84
CA LYS A 63 -7.46 -2.04 -29.10
C LYS A 63 -8.06 -3.43 -29.39
N LEU A 64 -9.11 -3.83 -28.67
CA LEU A 64 -9.67 -5.20 -28.72
C LEU A 64 -10.80 -5.40 -29.76
N LYS A 65 -11.35 -4.32 -30.33
CA LYS A 65 -12.48 -4.38 -31.28
C LYS A 65 -12.21 -5.19 -32.56
N ARG A 66 -10.96 -5.55 -32.85
CA ARG A 66 -10.60 -6.24 -34.10
C ARG A 66 -10.80 -7.76 -34.07
N ASP A 67 -10.76 -8.42 -32.90
CA ASP A 67 -10.42 -9.85 -32.87
C ASP A 67 -11.24 -10.74 -31.90
N LEU A 68 -12.19 -10.20 -31.13
CA LEU A 68 -12.90 -10.98 -30.08
C LEU A 68 -14.43 -10.92 -30.16
N ASP A 69 -15.09 -12.03 -29.80
CA ASP A 69 -16.54 -12.08 -29.55
C ASP A 69 -16.97 -11.01 -28.54
N GLU A 70 -18.14 -10.42 -28.75
CA GLU A 70 -18.60 -9.25 -28.00
C GLU A 70 -18.63 -9.46 -26.46
N LYS A 71 -19.06 -10.65 -26.01
CA LYS A 71 -19.09 -11.00 -24.57
C LYS A 71 -17.68 -11.14 -23.98
N ARG A 72 -16.75 -11.74 -24.72
CA ARG A 72 -15.35 -11.91 -24.29
C ARG A 72 -14.63 -10.57 -24.26
N MET A 73 -14.86 -9.73 -25.26
CA MET A 73 -14.36 -8.36 -25.32
C MET A 73 -14.82 -7.53 -24.11
N LYS A 74 -16.13 -7.50 -23.80
CA LYS A 74 -16.66 -6.74 -22.66
C LYS A 74 -15.99 -7.12 -21.33
N ARG A 75 -15.81 -8.42 -21.08
CA ARG A 75 -15.12 -8.90 -19.87
C ARG A 75 -13.63 -8.51 -19.84
N SER A 76 -12.92 -8.65 -20.96
CA SER A 76 -11.50 -8.25 -21.04
C SER A 76 -11.30 -6.75 -20.85
N VAL A 77 -12.19 -5.93 -21.41
CA VAL A 77 -12.17 -4.46 -21.26
C VAL A 77 -12.35 -4.05 -19.80
N LEU A 78 -13.35 -4.61 -19.11
CA LEU A 78 -13.61 -4.31 -17.70
C LEU A 78 -12.40 -4.69 -16.83
N ARG A 79 -11.90 -5.92 -16.98
CA ARG A 79 -10.74 -6.41 -16.22
C ARG A 79 -9.48 -5.60 -16.52
N PHE A 80 -9.27 -5.23 -17.79
CA PHE A 80 -8.16 -4.35 -18.16
C PHE A 80 -8.27 -2.99 -17.47
N ALA A 81 -9.46 -2.39 -17.43
CA ALA A 81 -9.67 -1.09 -16.81
C ALA A 81 -9.47 -1.11 -15.29
N GLU A 82 -9.89 -2.18 -14.61
CA GLU A 82 -9.62 -2.41 -13.19
C GLU A 82 -8.12 -2.56 -12.89
N GLN A 83 -7.39 -3.31 -13.72
CA GLN A 83 -5.95 -3.46 -13.57
C GLN A 83 -5.20 -2.17 -13.95
N GLY A 84 -5.69 -1.41 -14.93
CA GLY A 84 -5.16 -0.09 -15.29
C GLY A 84 -5.26 0.90 -14.15
N TRP A 85 -6.42 0.95 -13.48
CA TRP A 85 -6.58 1.73 -12.27
C TRP A 85 -5.57 1.34 -11.19
N SER A 86 -5.45 0.03 -10.93
CA SER A 86 -4.50 -0.51 -9.96
C SER A 86 -3.06 -0.11 -10.29
N ALA A 87 -2.66 -0.19 -11.57
CA ALA A 87 -1.33 0.18 -12.02
C ALA A 87 -1.03 1.67 -11.78
N ILE A 88 -1.92 2.58 -12.18
CA ILE A 88 -1.74 4.02 -11.93
C ILE A 88 -1.68 4.31 -10.43
N TYR A 89 -2.57 3.70 -9.65
CA TYR A 89 -2.60 3.83 -8.20
C TYR A 89 -1.27 3.44 -7.57
N TYR A 90 -0.77 2.22 -7.81
CA TYR A 90 0.48 1.75 -7.20
C TYR A 90 1.72 2.50 -7.70
N ILE A 91 1.76 2.91 -8.97
CA ILE A 91 2.87 3.73 -9.49
C ILE A 91 2.93 5.07 -8.75
N TRP A 92 1.77 5.70 -8.54
CA TRP A 92 1.71 7.00 -7.87
C TRP A 92 2.02 6.90 -6.38
N GLN A 93 1.45 5.92 -5.67
CA GLN A 93 1.76 5.66 -4.25
C GLN A 93 3.26 5.39 -4.07
N PHE A 94 3.82 4.47 -4.86
CA PHE A 94 5.25 4.16 -4.78
C PHE A 94 6.14 5.36 -5.11
N ALA A 95 5.83 6.13 -6.15
CA ALA A 95 6.62 7.31 -6.51
C ALA A 95 6.60 8.36 -5.40
N PHE A 96 5.43 8.60 -4.80
CA PHE A 96 5.31 9.56 -3.71
C PHE A 96 5.96 9.03 -2.43
N GLY A 97 5.76 7.77 -2.07
CA GLY A 97 6.42 7.14 -0.94
C GLY A 97 7.95 7.12 -1.08
N LEU A 98 8.48 6.85 -2.28
CA LEU A 98 9.91 6.93 -2.57
C LEU A 98 10.43 8.36 -2.42
N TYR A 99 9.69 9.37 -2.89
CA TYR A 99 10.01 10.77 -2.66
C TYR A 99 10.08 11.11 -1.16
N ILE A 100 9.12 10.61 -0.35
CA ILE A 100 9.17 10.77 1.10
C ILE A 100 10.40 10.08 1.70
N HIS A 101 10.66 8.83 1.33
CA HIS A 101 11.79 8.05 1.88
C HIS A 101 13.14 8.69 1.59
N ILE A 102 13.37 9.20 0.37
CA ILE A 102 14.62 9.86 -0.02
C ILE A 102 14.87 11.16 0.78
N ASN A 103 13.80 11.83 1.22
CA ASN A 103 13.89 13.07 2.00
C ASN A 103 13.84 12.86 3.52
N LEU A 104 13.60 11.63 3.99
CA LEU A 104 13.72 11.25 5.39
C LEU A 104 15.18 10.86 5.70
N PRO A 105 15.65 11.06 6.94
CA PRO A 105 16.99 10.67 7.36
C PRO A 105 17.06 9.15 7.60
N THR A 106 16.60 8.34 6.65
CA THR A 106 16.50 6.88 6.76
C THR A 106 17.09 6.21 5.53
N LYS A 107 17.68 5.02 5.70
CA LYS A 107 18.21 4.22 4.59
C LYS A 107 17.47 2.89 4.51
N PHE A 108 17.36 2.32 3.32
CA PHE A 108 16.77 0.99 3.14
C PHE A 108 17.53 -0.14 3.87
N ALA A 109 18.86 -0.03 3.97
CA ALA A 109 19.72 -1.09 4.54
C ALA A 109 20.10 -0.86 6.00
N ASP A 110 20.06 0.39 6.49
CA ASP A 110 20.38 0.73 7.86
C ASP A 110 19.11 1.11 8.62
N LEU A 111 18.66 0.18 9.45
CA LEU A 111 17.41 0.30 10.19
C LEU A 111 17.59 0.99 11.55
N SER A 112 18.81 1.38 11.92
CA SER A 112 19.07 2.11 13.17
C SER A 112 18.52 3.54 13.11
N ASP A 113 18.66 4.19 11.95
CA ASP A 113 18.18 5.53 11.63
C ASP A 113 16.64 5.68 11.76
N LEU A 114 15.91 4.57 11.71
CA LEU A 114 14.45 4.55 11.90
C LEU A 114 14.03 4.95 13.31
N TRP A 115 14.90 4.77 14.30
CA TRP A 115 14.60 5.03 15.71
C TRP A 115 15.35 6.23 16.28
N THR A 116 16.35 6.74 15.56
CA THR A 116 17.14 7.91 15.95
C THR A 116 16.21 9.10 16.21
N GLU A 117 16.37 9.73 17.38
CA GLU A 117 15.57 10.86 17.85
C GLU A 117 14.07 10.57 17.99
N TYR A 118 13.68 9.29 18.16
CA TYR A 118 12.32 8.96 18.57
C TYR A 118 12.00 9.60 19.95
N PRO A 119 10.82 10.23 20.13
CA PRO A 119 9.63 10.19 19.27
C PRO A 119 9.57 11.25 18.17
N HIS A 120 9.15 10.82 16.97
CA HIS A 120 8.95 11.70 15.80
C HIS A 120 7.59 12.41 15.82
N ALA A 121 7.33 13.18 16.88
CA ALA A 121 6.03 13.82 17.12
C ALA A 121 5.66 14.94 16.13
N THR A 122 6.66 15.48 15.43
CA THR A 122 6.49 16.58 14.47
C THR A 122 6.60 16.06 13.05
N LEU A 123 5.57 16.26 12.23
CA LEU A 123 5.53 15.77 10.85
C LEU A 123 5.58 16.93 9.86
N ALA A 124 6.53 16.90 8.94
CA ALA A 124 6.52 17.79 7.78
C ALA A 124 5.25 17.56 6.93
N ALA A 125 4.75 18.61 6.27
CA ALA A 125 3.51 18.55 5.50
C ALA A 125 3.45 17.39 4.50
N PRO A 126 4.51 17.11 3.70
CA PRO A 126 4.51 16.01 2.75
C PRO A 126 4.38 14.64 3.44
N VAL A 127 5.08 14.44 4.56
CA VAL A 127 5.03 13.20 5.34
C VAL A 127 3.63 12.98 5.90
N LYS A 128 3.05 14.01 6.53
CA LYS A 128 1.70 13.93 7.08
C LYS A 128 0.66 13.66 5.99
N PHE A 129 0.74 14.39 4.87
CA PHE A 129 -0.17 14.22 3.75
C PHE A 129 -0.08 12.80 3.17
N PHE A 130 1.14 12.31 2.89
CA PHE A 130 1.37 10.95 2.43
C PHE A 130 0.74 9.92 3.36
N TYR A 131 0.98 10.05 4.67
CA TYR A 131 0.47 9.10 5.65
C TYR A 131 -1.06 9.06 5.71
N LEU A 132 -1.73 10.23 5.76
CA LEU A 132 -3.19 10.32 5.80
C LEU A 132 -3.83 9.82 4.50
N MET A 133 -3.18 10.09 3.38
CA MET A 133 -3.59 9.64 2.06
C MET A 133 -3.52 8.12 1.93
N GLU A 134 -2.42 7.49 2.35
CA GLU A 134 -2.30 6.03 2.38
C GLU A 134 -3.42 5.39 3.22
N ILE A 135 -3.66 5.90 4.44
CA ILE A 135 -4.75 5.39 5.29
C ILE A 135 -6.10 5.54 4.58
N ALA A 136 -6.39 6.72 4.02
CA ALA A 136 -7.63 7.00 3.31
C ALA A 136 -7.82 6.05 2.11
N CYS A 137 -6.77 5.82 1.32
CA CYS A 137 -6.81 4.91 0.18
C CYS A 137 -7.09 3.47 0.62
N TYR A 138 -6.43 2.97 1.68
CA TYR A 138 -6.70 1.64 2.23
C TYR A 138 -8.12 1.50 2.81
N MET A 139 -8.62 2.54 3.50
CA MET A 139 -10.00 2.57 3.99
C MET A 139 -11.01 2.55 2.84
N HIS A 140 -10.77 3.34 1.78
CA HIS A 140 -11.60 3.32 0.58
C HIS A 140 -11.58 1.93 -0.09
N GLN A 141 -10.42 1.30 -0.24
CA GLN A 141 -10.31 -0.05 -0.79
C GLN A 141 -11.07 -1.09 0.06
N MET A 142 -11.07 -0.95 1.39
CA MET A 142 -11.86 -1.82 2.27
C MET A 142 -13.37 -1.65 2.04
N LEU A 143 -13.85 -0.43 1.79
CA LEU A 143 -15.26 -0.19 1.42
C LEU A 143 -15.59 -0.84 0.07
N VAL A 144 -14.73 -0.64 -0.92
CA VAL A 144 -14.85 -1.26 -2.25
C VAL A 144 -14.91 -2.78 -2.17
N LEU A 145 -14.02 -3.41 -1.38
CA LEU A 145 -13.97 -4.86 -1.20
C LEU A 145 -15.29 -5.44 -0.67
N ASN A 146 -16.04 -4.67 0.13
CA ASN A 146 -17.33 -5.08 0.66
C ASN A 146 -18.51 -4.74 -0.26
N ALA A 147 -18.34 -3.76 -1.17
CA ALA A 147 -19.34 -3.38 -2.16
C ALA A 147 -19.30 -4.26 -3.41
N GLU A 148 -18.11 -4.75 -3.79
CA GLU A 148 -17.91 -5.66 -4.92
C GLU A 148 -18.33 -7.10 -4.59
N ALA A 149 -18.63 -7.88 -5.64
CA ALA A 149 -18.96 -9.29 -5.50
C ALA A 149 -17.83 -10.04 -4.77
N ARG A 150 -18.21 -10.87 -3.79
CA ARG A 150 -17.24 -11.60 -2.96
C ARG A 150 -16.53 -12.66 -3.80
N ARG A 151 -15.20 -12.55 -3.87
CA ARG A 151 -14.31 -13.57 -4.42
C ARG A 151 -13.91 -14.60 -3.36
N LYS A 152 -13.36 -15.75 -3.78
CA LYS A 152 -12.90 -16.84 -2.89
C LYS A 152 -11.92 -16.41 -1.79
N ASP A 153 -11.16 -15.35 -2.03
CA ASP A 153 -10.15 -14.80 -1.13
C ASP A 153 -10.64 -13.61 -0.29
N HIS A 154 -11.95 -13.30 -0.32
CA HIS A 154 -12.55 -12.13 0.32
C HIS A 154 -12.14 -11.98 1.80
N TRP A 155 -12.22 -13.07 2.58
CA TRP A 155 -11.86 -13.02 4.01
C TRP A 155 -10.36 -12.80 4.25
N GLN A 156 -9.49 -13.30 3.38
CA GLN A 156 -8.05 -13.05 3.47
C GLN A 156 -7.74 -11.59 3.18
N MET A 157 -8.32 -11.04 2.11
CA MET A 157 -8.17 -9.62 1.76
C MET A 157 -8.76 -8.71 2.84
N PHE A 158 -9.95 -9.03 3.37
CA PHE A 158 -10.58 -8.25 4.44
C PHE A 158 -9.73 -8.25 5.70
N THR A 159 -9.24 -9.42 6.14
CA THR A 159 -8.34 -9.54 7.29
C THR A 159 -7.06 -8.76 7.09
N HIS A 160 -6.48 -8.81 5.88
CA HIS A 160 -5.33 -8.00 5.51
C HIS A 160 -5.61 -6.50 5.67
N HIS A 161 -6.73 -5.98 5.12
CA HIS A 161 -7.09 -4.57 5.25
C HIS A 161 -7.28 -4.13 6.71
N VAL A 162 -7.92 -4.98 7.54
CA VAL A 162 -8.07 -4.68 8.98
C VAL A 162 -6.70 -4.57 9.66
N ILE A 163 -5.79 -5.51 9.38
CA ILE A 163 -4.43 -5.50 9.95
C ILE A 163 -3.62 -4.29 9.46
N THR A 164 -3.64 -4.00 8.16
CA THR A 164 -2.86 -2.88 7.60
C THR A 164 -3.39 -1.53 8.08
N ILE A 165 -4.71 -1.31 8.08
CA ILE A 165 -5.30 -0.07 8.62
C ILE A 165 -4.95 0.08 10.11
N PHE A 166 -5.01 -1.01 10.88
CA PHE A 166 -4.57 -0.98 12.28
C PHE A 166 -3.09 -0.58 12.41
N LEU A 167 -2.19 -1.19 11.63
CA LEU A 167 -0.75 -0.88 11.65
C LEU A 167 -0.47 0.58 11.26
N MET A 168 -1.17 1.10 10.26
CA MET A 168 -1.01 2.48 9.81
C MET A 168 -1.55 3.48 10.83
N LEU A 169 -2.78 3.29 11.33
CA LEU A 169 -3.34 4.17 12.36
C LEU A 169 -2.51 4.14 13.65
N SER A 170 -2.12 2.95 14.10
CA SER A 170 -1.29 2.82 15.31
C SER A 170 0.04 3.53 15.14
N SER A 171 0.78 3.27 14.05
CA SER A 171 2.08 3.93 13.86
C SER A 171 1.99 5.43 13.56
N TYR A 172 0.87 5.91 13.03
CA TYR A 172 0.59 7.35 12.94
C TYR A 172 0.45 8.01 14.32
N TYR A 173 -0.39 7.44 15.19
CA TYR A 173 -0.68 8.03 16.50
C TYR A 173 0.39 7.76 17.56
N THR A 174 1.26 6.76 17.35
CA THR A 174 2.39 6.47 18.25
C THR A 174 3.73 6.99 17.74
N ASN A 175 3.76 7.88 16.76
CA ASN A 175 4.99 8.49 16.21
C ASN A 175 5.98 7.48 15.60
N PHE A 176 5.50 6.35 15.07
CA PHE A 176 6.29 5.33 14.37
C PHE A 176 6.30 5.59 12.85
N THR A 177 6.20 6.86 12.46
CA THR A 177 5.92 7.27 11.08
C THR A 177 7.03 6.91 10.11
N ARG A 178 8.31 7.02 10.51
CA ARG A 178 9.46 6.61 9.67
C ARG A 178 9.37 5.15 9.25
N ILE A 179 8.98 4.27 10.17
CA ILE A 179 8.82 2.83 9.90
C ILE A 179 7.59 2.58 9.06
N GLY A 180 6.48 3.25 9.37
CA GLY A 180 5.28 3.19 8.53
C GLY A 180 5.60 3.55 7.08
N CYS A 181 6.31 4.67 6.85
CA CYS A 181 6.73 5.10 5.51
C CYS A 181 7.60 4.04 4.81
N LEU A 182 8.59 3.47 5.50
CA LEU A 182 9.43 2.42 4.93
C LEU A 182 8.61 1.17 4.56
N ILE A 183 7.73 0.71 5.46
CA ILE A 183 6.88 -0.46 5.19
C ILE A 183 5.98 -0.20 3.98
N MET A 184 5.32 0.95 3.89
CA MET A 184 4.44 1.29 2.76
C MET A 184 5.19 1.26 1.43
N VAL A 185 6.36 1.91 1.34
CA VAL A 185 7.20 1.90 0.13
C VAL A 185 7.64 0.50 -0.28
N LEU A 186 8.03 -0.34 0.69
CA LEU A 186 8.43 -1.72 0.42
C LEU A 186 7.25 -2.55 -0.11
N MET A 187 6.06 -2.36 0.44
CA MET A 187 4.88 -3.12 0.04
C MET A 187 4.40 -2.77 -1.37
N ASP A 188 4.42 -1.49 -1.74
CA ASP A 188 3.85 -1.02 -3.01
C ASP A 188 4.66 -1.42 -4.25
N TRP A 189 5.99 -1.56 -4.12
CA TRP A 189 6.87 -1.79 -5.27
C TRP A 189 6.47 -3.00 -6.12
N CYS A 190 6.21 -4.15 -5.48
CA CYS A 190 5.85 -5.36 -6.21
C CYS A 190 4.42 -5.31 -6.76
N ASP A 191 3.52 -4.54 -6.14
CA ASP A 191 2.11 -4.44 -6.55
C ASP A 191 1.92 -3.60 -7.82
N ILE A 192 2.96 -2.92 -8.32
CA ILE A 192 2.98 -2.31 -9.66
C ILE A 192 2.99 -3.38 -10.75
N TRP A 193 3.78 -4.45 -10.57
CA TRP A 193 4.13 -5.37 -11.66
C TRP A 193 3.01 -6.37 -11.97
N LEU A 194 2.24 -6.81 -10.96
CA LEU A 194 1.16 -7.78 -11.17
C LEU A 194 0.01 -7.22 -12.03
N PRO A 195 -0.53 -6.01 -11.77
CA PRO A 195 -1.51 -5.39 -12.65
C PRO A 195 -0.98 -5.18 -14.07
N LEU A 196 0.28 -4.76 -14.23
CA LEU A 196 0.90 -4.59 -15.55
C LEU A 196 0.97 -5.91 -16.33
N ALA A 197 1.34 -7.02 -15.67
CA ALA A 197 1.32 -8.35 -16.28
C ALA A 197 -0.10 -8.76 -16.71
N LYS A 198 -1.10 -8.55 -15.84
CA LYS A 198 -2.51 -8.84 -16.16
C LYS A 198 -3.03 -7.98 -17.31
N MET A 199 -2.72 -6.69 -17.34
CA MET A 199 -3.08 -5.78 -18.42
C MET A 199 -2.54 -6.24 -19.76
N GLY A 200 -1.25 -6.63 -19.82
CA GLY A 200 -0.64 -7.15 -21.04
C GLY A 200 -1.40 -8.35 -21.58
N ARG A 201 -1.76 -9.29 -20.71
CA ARG A 201 -2.54 -10.46 -21.10
C ARG A 201 -3.94 -10.13 -21.61
N TYR A 202 -4.62 -9.12 -21.04
CA TYR A 202 -5.95 -8.72 -21.51
C TYR A 202 -5.92 -7.99 -22.85
N LEU A 203 -4.79 -7.37 -23.22
CA LEU A 203 -4.61 -6.68 -24.50
C LEU A 203 -4.08 -7.59 -25.62
N ASP A 204 -3.88 -8.88 -25.35
CA ASP A 204 -3.31 -9.86 -26.28
C ASP A 204 -1.98 -9.39 -26.90
N ILE A 205 -1.15 -8.70 -26.10
CA ILE A 205 0.22 -8.33 -26.51
C ILE A 205 1.14 -9.56 -26.40
N PRO A 206 2.33 -9.55 -27.05
CA PRO A 206 3.25 -10.68 -27.04
C PRO A 206 3.55 -11.18 -25.62
N HIS A 207 3.42 -12.51 -25.43
CA HIS A 207 3.50 -13.15 -24.12
C HIS A 207 4.76 -12.83 -23.33
N GLN A 208 5.89 -12.65 -24.03
CA GLN A 208 7.16 -12.31 -23.40
C GLN A 208 7.03 -11.05 -22.51
N ILE A 209 6.25 -10.05 -22.92
CA ILE A 209 6.14 -8.77 -22.19
C ILE A 209 5.50 -9.01 -20.81
N TYR A 210 4.36 -9.69 -20.75
CA TYR A 210 3.68 -9.92 -19.47
C TYR A 210 4.34 -11.03 -18.65
N ASP A 211 5.05 -11.96 -19.26
CA ASP A 211 5.86 -12.97 -18.54
C ASP A 211 7.06 -12.32 -17.84
N TYR A 212 7.75 -11.36 -18.50
CA TYR A 212 8.80 -10.58 -17.85
C TYR A 212 8.26 -9.75 -16.69
N ALA A 213 7.11 -9.08 -16.86
CA ALA A 213 6.47 -8.34 -15.77
C ALA A 213 6.10 -9.26 -14.60
N PHE A 214 5.60 -10.48 -14.87
CA PHE A 214 5.29 -11.47 -13.85
C PHE A 214 6.55 -12.01 -13.15
N ALA A 215 7.67 -12.18 -13.87
CA ALA A 215 8.94 -12.57 -13.28
C ALA A 215 9.51 -11.46 -12.37
N ILE A 216 9.43 -10.19 -12.80
CA ILE A 216 9.82 -9.04 -11.96
C ILE A 216 8.93 -8.98 -10.72
N PHE A 217 7.62 -9.20 -10.86
CA PHE A 217 6.70 -9.32 -9.73
C PHE A 217 7.14 -10.38 -8.72
N LEU A 218 7.47 -11.59 -9.17
CA LEU A 218 7.91 -12.69 -8.30
C LEU A 218 9.20 -12.36 -7.52
N VAL A 219 10.22 -11.85 -8.23
CA VAL A 219 11.51 -11.50 -7.62
C VAL A 219 11.35 -10.32 -6.66
N SER A 220 10.62 -9.28 -7.07
CA SER A 220 10.36 -8.11 -6.23
C SER A 220 9.54 -8.46 -5.00
N TRP A 221 8.53 -9.33 -5.10
CA TRP A 221 7.77 -9.83 -3.96
C TRP A 221 8.69 -10.50 -2.95
N PHE A 222 9.54 -11.42 -3.39
CA PHE A 222 10.45 -12.12 -2.49
C PHE A 222 11.39 -11.17 -1.76
N ILE A 223 12.03 -10.24 -2.49
CA ILE A 223 12.97 -9.28 -1.89
C ILE A 223 12.25 -8.34 -0.91
N THR A 224 11.15 -7.71 -1.33
CA THR A 224 10.47 -6.71 -0.50
C THR A 224 9.78 -7.32 0.71
N ARG A 225 9.07 -8.44 0.55
CA ARG A 225 8.20 -9.03 1.58
C ARG A 225 8.86 -10.12 2.42
N HIS A 226 9.85 -10.83 1.89
CA HIS A 226 10.52 -11.93 2.61
C HIS A 226 11.96 -11.65 3.00
N VAL A 227 12.56 -10.55 2.52
CA VAL A 227 13.90 -10.12 2.95
C VAL A 227 13.80 -8.78 3.69
N LEU A 228 13.44 -7.70 2.99
CA LEU A 228 13.46 -6.35 3.55
C LEU A 228 12.42 -6.17 4.66
N PHE A 229 11.19 -6.66 4.47
CA PHE A 229 10.17 -6.56 5.51
C PHE A 229 10.51 -7.38 6.77
N LEU A 230 11.15 -8.56 6.63
CA LEU A 230 11.66 -9.31 7.80
C LEU A 230 12.79 -8.56 8.54
N MET A 231 13.64 -7.82 7.82
CA MET A 231 14.63 -6.95 8.45
C MET A 231 13.95 -5.84 9.26
N VAL A 232 12.90 -5.21 8.72
CA VAL A 232 12.10 -4.20 9.43
C VAL A 232 11.44 -4.81 10.67
N MET A 233 10.82 -5.98 10.56
CA MET A 233 10.23 -6.68 11.71
C MET A 233 11.27 -7.00 12.79
N ARG A 234 12.49 -7.40 12.41
CA ARG A 234 13.58 -7.63 13.37
C ARG A 234 13.95 -6.34 14.11
N SER A 235 13.93 -5.20 13.41
CA SER A 235 14.15 -3.88 13.99
C SER A 235 13.06 -3.52 15.00
N THR A 236 11.78 -3.70 14.66
CA THR A 236 10.65 -3.44 15.58
C THR A 236 10.62 -4.37 16.79
N TRP A 237 11.08 -5.60 16.64
CA TRP A 237 11.19 -6.56 17.76
C TRP A 237 12.36 -6.26 18.70
N SER A 238 13.34 -5.47 18.26
CA SER A 238 14.50 -5.10 19.08
C SER A 238 14.37 -3.71 19.69
N ILE A 239 13.22 -3.04 19.49
CA ILE A 239 12.99 -1.66 19.91
C ILE A 239 13.04 -1.50 21.43
N ASP A 240 12.64 -2.52 22.20
CA ASP A 240 12.63 -2.52 23.67
C ASP A 240 14.03 -2.39 24.29
N LYS A 241 15.07 -2.65 23.49
CA LYS A 241 16.48 -2.45 23.86
C LYS A 241 16.99 -1.04 23.54
N ILE A 242 16.27 -0.29 22.71
CA ILE A 242 16.66 1.04 22.21
C ILE A 242 15.83 2.13 22.89
N ILE A 243 14.52 1.89 23.06
CA ILE A 243 13.55 2.85 23.58
C ILE A 243 12.84 2.22 24.78
N GLU A 244 12.76 2.97 25.87
CA GLU A 244 12.03 2.56 27.07
C GLU A 244 10.53 2.40 26.78
N LEU A 245 9.97 1.25 27.16
CA LEU A 245 8.55 0.94 27.02
C LEU A 245 7.74 1.68 28.11
N LYS A 246 7.44 2.97 27.89
CA LYS A 246 6.69 3.82 28.80
C LYS A 246 5.48 4.50 28.16
N TRP A 247 4.49 4.81 29.00
CA TRP A 247 3.37 5.68 28.66
C TRP A 247 3.65 7.08 29.20
N ALA A 248 4.13 7.98 28.35
CA ALA A 248 4.33 9.39 28.64
C ALA A 248 3.87 10.25 27.44
N PRO A 249 2.55 10.44 27.28
CA PRO A 249 1.97 11.19 26.16
C PRO A 249 2.48 12.63 26.03
N GLU A 250 2.78 13.29 27.15
CA GLU A 250 3.31 14.66 27.18
C GLU A 250 4.68 14.78 26.49
N GLU A 251 5.45 13.69 26.49
CA GLU A 251 6.75 13.58 25.82
C GLU A 251 6.63 12.93 24.43
N GLY A 252 5.41 12.57 23.99
CA GLY A 252 5.18 11.86 22.72
C GLY A 252 5.49 10.35 22.78
N HIS A 253 5.68 9.77 23.97
CA HIS A 253 5.92 8.34 24.16
C HIS A 253 4.61 7.58 24.44
N PHE A 254 4.19 6.77 23.47
CA PHE A 254 2.96 5.96 23.55
C PHE A 254 3.22 4.44 23.61
N LEU A 255 4.49 4.03 23.73
CA LEU A 255 4.96 2.66 23.58
C LEU A 255 4.79 1.85 24.88
N THR A 256 3.59 1.35 25.13
CA THR A 256 3.34 0.40 26.23
C THR A 256 3.77 -1.03 25.87
N LYS A 257 3.99 -1.89 26.87
CA LYS A 257 4.23 -3.34 26.64
C LYS A 257 3.10 -4.00 25.83
N ASN A 258 1.85 -3.66 26.12
CA ASN A 258 0.69 -4.20 25.41
C ASN A 258 0.68 -3.76 23.94
N PHE A 259 0.95 -2.47 23.71
CA PHE A 259 1.08 -1.94 22.36
C PHE A 259 2.21 -2.60 21.59
N TYR A 260 3.38 -2.75 22.20
CA TYR A 260 4.54 -3.41 21.61
C TYR A 260 4.21 -4.82 21.10
N TRP A 261 3.55 -5.65 21.92
CA TRP A 261 3.16 -7.01 21.54
C TRP A 261 2.06 -7.01 20.47
N ALA A 262 1.08 -6.12 20.57
CA ALA A 262 0.01 -6.01 19.58
C ALA A 262 0.52 -5.57 18.21
N PHE A 263 1.40 -4.56 18.16
CA PHE A 263 1.98 -4.03 16.93
C PHE A 263 2.86 -5.07 16.24
N ASN A 264 3.79 -5.70 16.96
CA ASN A 264 4.64 -6.75 16.41
C ASN A 264 3.85 -8.01 16.03
N GLY A 265 2.80 -8.35 16.79
CA GLY A 265 1.89 -9.44 16.45
C GLY A 265 1.13 -9.18 15.14
N ALA A 266 0.67 -7.94 14.91
CA ALA A 266 0.02 -7.54 13.67
C ALA A 266 0.99 -7.59 12.46
N LEU A 267 2.25 -7.16 12.63
CA LEU A 267 3.28 -7.32 11.59
C LEU A 267 3.53 -8.80 11.26
N ALA A 268 3.59 -9.67 12.28
CA ALA A 268 3.75 -11.11 12.06
C ALA A 268 2.54 -11.74 11.37
N ALA A 269 1.32 -11.33 11.72
CA ALA A 269 0.11 -11.78 11.03
C ALA A 269 0.09 -11.33 9.56
N LEU A 270 0.53 -10.10 9.28
CA LEU A 270 0.70 -9.59 7.92
C LEU A 270 1.71 -10.45 7.14
N GLN A 271 2.85 -10.80 7.74
CA GLN A 271 3.85 -11.69 7.14
C GLN A 271 3.28 -13.07 6.80
N VAL A 272 2.47 -13.65 7.68
CA VAL A 272 1.84 -14.96 7.46
C VAL A 272 0.93 -14.92 6.23
N ILE A 273 0.10 -13.89 6.10
CA ILE A 273 -0.77 -13.70 4.92
C ILE A 273 0.07 -13.58 3.65
N GLN A 274 1.18 -12.82 3.69
CA GLN A 274 2.09 -12.68 2.55
C GLN A 274 2.74 -14.00 2.15
N CYS A 275 3.12 -14.85 3.11
CA CYS A 275 3.66 -16.19 2.82
C CYS A 275 2.60 -17.09 2.16
N ILE A 276 1.34 -17.03 2.61
CA ILE A 276 0.23 -17.77 1.99
C ILE A 276 0.06 -17.34 0.53
N TRP A 277 -0.01 -16.03 0.27
CA TRP A 277 -0.14 -15.53 -1.09
C TRP A 277 1.08 -15.85 -1.96
N PHE A 278 2.29 -15.74 -1.43
CA PHE A 278 3.49 -16.10 -2.18
C PHE A 278 3.49 -17.58 -2.57
N TYR A 279 3.08 -18.48 -1.67
CA TYR A 279 2.89 -19.89 -1.99
C TYR A 279 1.88 -20.09 -3.15
N LEU A 280 0.75 -19.39 -3.13
CA LEU A 280 -0.25 -19.46 -4.21
C LEU A 280 0.32 -18.96 -5.54
N VAL A 281 1.07 -17.86 -5.53
CA VAL A 281 1.72 -17.32 -6.73
C VAL A 281 2.77 -18.28 -7.27
N LEU A 282 3.63 -18.86 -6.41
CA LEU A 282 4.62 -19.86 -6.82
C LEU A 282 3.96 -21.11 -7.41
N ARG A 283 2.83 -21.54 -6.85
CA ARG A 283 2.06 -22.66 -7.39
C ARG A 283 1.55 -22.36 -8.81
N ILE A 284 1.06 -21.15 -9.06
CA ILE A 284 0.64 -20.71 -10.41
C ILE A 284 1.86 -20.65 -11.34
N ALA A 285 2.97 -20.07 -10.90
CA ALA A 285 4.20 -19.98 -11.69
C ALA A 285 4.72 -21.36 -12.08
N PHE A 286 4.71 -22.33 -11.16
CA PHE A 286 5.10 -23.71 -11.42
C PHE A 286 4.20 -24.39 -12.45
N ARG A 287 2.88 -24.22 -12.32
CA ARG A 287 1.90 -24.75 -13.28
C ARG A 287 2.15 -24.19 -14.70
N VAL A 288 2.37 -22.88 -14.83
CA VAL A 288 2.64 -22.22 -16.12
C VAL A 288 3.94 -22.72 -16.75
N VAL A 289 5.04 -22.76 -15.97
CA VAL A 289 6.36 -23.11 -16.49
C VAL A 289 6.49 -24.60 -16.83
N PHE A 290 5.96 -25.49 -15.98
CA PHE A 290 6.18 -26.94 -16.13
C PHE A 290 5.05 -27.67 -16.85
N HIS A 291 3.82 -27.16 -16.82
CA HIS A 291 2.67 -27.81 -17.44
C HIS A 291 2.18 -27.10 -18.71
N GLY A 292 2.77 -25.93 -19.05
CA GLY A 292 2.36 -25.13 -20.21
C GLY A 292 0.93 -24.61 -20.12
N GLU A 293 0.32 -24.66 -18.94
CA GLU A 293 -1.04 -24.18 -18.72
C GLU A 293 -1.07 -22.65 -18.74
N THR A 294 -2.17 -22.07 -19.21
CA THR A 294 -2.36 -20.63 -19.12
C THR A 294 -2.56 -20.25 -17.66
N ALA A 295 -1.97 -19.15 -17.20
CA ALA A 295 -2.03 -18.72 -15.80
C ALA A 295 -3.47 -18.37 -15.34
N SER A 296 -4.37 -19.33 -15.10
CA SER A 296 -5.74 -19.03 -14.65
C SER A 296 -5.69 -18.32 -13.29
N ASP A 297 -6.46 -17.23 -13.15
CA ASP A 297 -6.64 -16.59 -11.85
C ASP A 297 -7.67 -17.40 -11.05
N ASP A 298 -7.19 -18.39 -10.29
CA ASP A 298 -8.04 -19.30 -9.50
C ASP A 298 -8.89 -18.56 -8.43
N ARG A 299 -8.65 -17.25 -8.22
CA ARG A 299 -9.37 -16.35 -7.29
C ARG A 299 -10.64 -15.75 -7.88
N SER A 300 -10.77 -15.66 -9.21
CA SER A 300 -12.00 -15.15 -9.83
C SER A 300 -13.04 -16.28 -9.83
N ASP A 301 -14.18 -16.06 -9.18
CA ASP A 301 -15.34 -16.90 -9.43
C ASP A 301 -15.69 -16.77 -10.92
N GLU A 302 -15.88 -17.92 -11.57
CA GLU A 302 -16.50 -17.95 -12.89
C GLU A 302 -17.94 -17.48 -12.68
N GLU A 303 -18.18 -16.18 -12.79
CA GLU A 303 -19.52 -15.62 -12.86
C GLU A 303 -20.18 -16.22 -14.12
N GLU A 304 -21.07 -17.19 -13.91
CA GLU A 304 -22.09 -17.63 -14.87
C GLU A 304 -23.05 -16.49 -15.22
#